data_AF-A0A973PR98-F1
#
_entry.id   AF-A0A973PR98-F1
#
_cell.length_a   1.000
_cell.length_b   1.000
_cell.length_c   1.000
_cell.angle_alpha   90.00
_cell.angle_beta   90.00
_cell.angle_gamma   90.00
#
_symmetry.space_group_name_H-M   'P 1'
#
loop_
_entity.id
_entity.type
_entity.pdbx_description
1 polymer ?
#
loop_
_entity_poly.entity_id
_entity_poly.type
_entity_poly.pdbx_seq_one_letter_code
_entity_poly.pdbx_strand_id
1 'polypeptide(L)' 'APVAGRVAAAWVDRQARKGTGPSDHAPVIVDLDEAPDGDIGPVVPPPSAPRAKRGPVKLPQSP' A
#
# COMPACT_ATOMS: atom_id res chain seq x y z
N ALA A 1 -0.27 -22.17 -4.73
CA ALA A 1 0.64 -21.11 -4.25
C ALA A 1 0.58 -21.06 -2.72
N PRO A 2 1.71 -21.01 -2.01
CA PRO A 2 1.77 -21.23 -0.56
C PRO A 2 0.94 -20.25 0.30
N VAL A 3 0.59 -19.07 -0.22
CA VAL A 3 -0.24 -18.09 0.50
C VAL A 3 -1.74 -18.27 0.27
N ALA A 4 -2.14 -18.83 -0.88
CA ALA A 4 -3.55 -18.83 -1.30
C ALA A 4 -4.44 -19.73 -0.42
N GLY A 5 -3.91 -20.85 0.07
CA GLY A 5 -4.65 -21.78 0.94
C GLY A 5 -4.83 -21.27 2.38
N ARG A 6 -4.19 -20.16 2.74
CA ARG A 6 -4.17 -19.59 4.08
C ARG A 6 -4.98 -18.29 4.20
N VAL A 7 -5.59 -17.82 3.12
CA VAL A 7 -6.35 -16.57 3.11
C VAL A 7 -7.68 -16.78 3.85
N ALA A 8 -7.88 -16.03 4.93
CA ALA A 8 -9.16 -15.95 5.64
C ALA A 8 -10.10 -14.93 4.98
N ALA A 9 -9.54 -13.78 4.56
CA ALA A 9 -10.27 -12.75 3.82
C ALA A 9 -9.33 -11.93 2.92
N ALA A 10 -9.87 -11.34 1.85
CA ALA A 10 -9.14 -10.41 0.99
C ALA A 10 -10.06 -9.32 0.46
N TRP A 11 -9.59 -8.07 0.47
CA TRP A 11 -10.33 -6.94 -0.09
C TRP A 11 -9.39 -5.86 -0.64
N VAL A 12 -9.95 -4.96 -1.44
CA VAL A 12 -9.23 -3.82 -2.01
C VAL A 12 -9.57 -2.56 -1.23
N ASP A 13 -8.58 -1.89 -0.66
CA ASP A 13 -8.78 -0.60 0.03
C ASP A 13 -8.43 0.56 -0.91
N ARG A 14 -9.45 1.18 -1.51
CA ARG A 14 -9.24 2.33 -2.42
C ARG A 14 -9.02 3.65 -1.65
N GLN A 15 -9.20 3.68 -0.34
CA GLN A 15 -9.06 4.87 0.50
C GLN A 15 -7.67 4.97 1.15
N ALA A 16 -7.03 3.84 1.48
CA ALA A 16 -5.67 3.79 2.04
C ALA A 16 -4.54 4.07 1.01
N ARG A 17 -4.83 4.83 -0.04
CA ARG A 17 -3.89 5.11 -1.15
C ARG A 17 -2.81 6.08 -0.69
N LYS A 18 -1.55 5.79 -1.02
CA LYS A 18 -0.42 6.66 -0.70
C LYS A 18 -0.39 7.88 -1.64
N GLY A 19 -0.56 9.07 -1.07
CA GLY A 19 -0.49 10.33 -1.79
C GLY A 19 -1.74 10.60 -2.65
N THR A 20 -1.80 11.78 -3.26
CA THR A 20 -2.98 12.28 -4.01
C THR A 20 -2.83 12.21 -5.53
N GLY A 21 -1.67 11.77 -6.02
CA GLY A 21 -1.44 11.63 -7.46
C GLY A 21 -2.21 10.45 -8.07
N PRO A 22 -2.45 10.46 -9.39
CA PRO A 22 -3.05 9.33 -10.07
C PRO A 22 -2.15 8.10 -9.90
N SER A 23 -2.73 6.98 -9.49
CA SER A 23 -2.06 5.69 -9.52
C SER A 23 -3.09 4.62 -9.89
N ASP A 24 -2.63 3.71 -10.71
CA ASP A 24 -3.33 2.57 -11.34
C ASP A 24 -3.30 1.31 -10.48
N HIS A 25 -2.47 1.26 -9.44
CA HIS A 25 -2.46 0.19 -8.45
C HIS A 25 -3.60 0.39 -7.43
N ALA A 26 -3.91 -0.59 -6.59
CA ALA A 26 -4.66 -0.38 -5.36
C ALA A 26 -4.14 -1.34 -4.30
N PRO A 27 -4.04 -0.94 -3.02
CA PRO A 27 -3.62 -1.86 -1.99
C PRO A 27 -4.70 -2.94 -1.81
N VAL A 28 -4.23 -4.17 -1.71
CA VAL A 28 -5.03 -5.33 -1.32
C VAL A 28 -4.66 -5.64 0.11
N ILE A 29 -5.65 -5.69 0.99
CA ILE A 29 -5.49 -6.16 2.35
C ILE A 29 -5.88 -7.63 2.38
N VAL A 30 -5.04 -8.44 3.00
CA VAL A 30 -5.22 -9.89 3.10
C VAL A 30 -5.14 -10.26 4.56
N ASP A 31 -6.22 -10.86 5.06
CA ASP A 31 -6.25 -11.52 6.34
C ASP A 31 -5.85 -12.98 6.14
N LEU A 32 -4.88 -13.45 6.92
CA LEU A 32 -4.39 -14.82 6.86
C LEU A 32 -4.92 -15.60 8.07
N ASP A 33 -4.86 -16.92 7.98
CA ASP A 33 -5.02 -17.81 9.13
C ASP A 33 -3.92 -17.55 10.20
N GLU A 34 -3.82 -18.46 11.17
CA GLU A 34 -2.93 -18.26 12.32
C GLU A 34 -1.48 -18.04 11.90
N ALA A 35 -0.93 -16.90 12.32
CA ALA A 35 0.41 -16.51 11.97
C ALA A 35 1.44 -17.44 12.66
N PRO A 36 2.55 -17.82 11.98
CA PRO A 36 3.54 -18.75 12.53
C PRO A 36 4.21 -18.28 13.83
N ASP A 37 4.21 -16.99 14.08
CA ASP A 37 4.75 -16.28 15.24
C ASP A 37 3.68 -15.91 16.28
N GLY A 38 2.43 -16.37 16.10
CA GLY A 38 1.28 -16.05 16.93
C GLY A 38 0.58 -14.75 16.49
N ASP A 39 -0.53 -14.39 17.15
CA ASP A 39 -1.25 -13.14 16.90
C ASP A 39 -0.43 -11.93 17.39
N ILE A 40 0.49 -11.47 16.53
CA ILE A 40 1.30 -10.26 16.72
C ILE A 40 0.47 -8.97 16.71
N GLY A 41 -0.83 -9.07 16.43
CA GLY A 41 -1.72 -7.93 16.26
C GLY A 41 -1.40 -7.11 14.98
N PRO A 42 -2.20 -6.08 14.69
CA PRO A 42 -2.01 -5.24 13.52
C PRO A 42 -0.67 -4.51 13.57
N VAL A 43 0.28 -4.91 12.73
CA VAL A 43 1.51 -4.15 12.49
C VAL A 43 1.19 -2.99 11.54
N VAL A 44 1.13 -1.78 12.08
CA VAL A 44 1.11 -0.56 11.27
C VAL A 44 2.57 -0.19 10.99
N PRO A 45 3.09 -0.37 9.76
CA PRO A 45 4.41 0.11 9.43
C PRO A 45 4.47 1.63 9.67
N PRO A 46 5.59 2.16 10.18
CA PRO A 46 5.72 3.60 10.38
C PRO A 46 5.41 4.32 9.06
N PRO A 47 4.79 5.51 9.13
CA PRO A 47 4.48 6.26 7.93
C PRO A 47 5.75 6.40 7.07
N SER A 48 5.62 6.10 5.78
CA SER A 48 6.74 6.21 4.86
C SER A 48 7.36 7.62 4.94
N ALA A 49 8.68 7.72 4.74
CA ALA A 49 9.35 8.99 4.66
C ALA A 49 8.62 9.95 3.70
N PRO A 50 8.43 11.24 4.07
CA PRO A 50 7.74 12.20 3.24
C PRO A 50 8.46 12.35 1.90
N ARG A 51 7.67 12.45 0.82
CA ARG A 51 8.23 12.65 -0.52
C ARG A 51 8.99 13.97 -0.55
N ALA A 52 10.23 13.96 -1.02
CA ALA A 52 10.99 15.18 -1.28
C ALA A 52 10.15 16.13 -2.17
N LYS A 53 10.06 17.40 -1.78
CA LYS A 53 9.39 18.43 -2.58
C LYS A 53 10.14 18.55 -3.91
N ARG A 54 9.53 18.10 -5.00
CA ARG A 54 10.07 18.34 -6.35
C ARG A 54 9.74 19.79 -6.73
N GLY A 55 10.76 20.56 -7.09
CA GLY A 55 10.59 21.91 -7.61
C GLY A 55 9.84 21.92 -8.96
N PRO A 56 9.48 23.10 -9.47
CA PRO A 56 8.80 23.22 -10.75
C PRO A 56 9.68 22.61 -11.85
N VAL A 57 9.10 21.68 -12.61
CA VAL A 57 9.72 21.12 -13.82
C VAL A 57 9.16 21.89 -15.01
N LYS A 58 9.99 22.65 -15.73
CA LYS A 58 9.60 23.22 -17.03
C LYS A 58 9.52 22.07 -18.03
N LEU A 59 8.34 21.82 -18.58
CA LEU A 59 8.16 20.76 -19.57
C LEU A 59 8.74 21.24 -20.91
N PRO A 60 9.16 20.32 -21.80
CA PRO A 60 9.63 20.70 -23.13
C PRO A 60 8.55 21.43 -23.96
N GLN A 61 7.29 21.20 -23.61
CA GLN A 61 6.11 21.79 -24.24
C GLN A 61 5.64 23.09 -23.56
N SER A 62 6.33 23.55 -22.51
CA SER A 62 5.98 24.80 -21.84
C SER A 62 6.22 26.00 -22.78
N PRO A 63 5.33 27.02 -22.77
CA PRO A 63 5.52 28.24 -23.56
C PRO A 63 6.90 28.90 -23.38
#